data_AF-A0A6M3KCC4-F1
#
_entry.id   AF-A0A6M3KCC4-F1
#
_cell.length_a   1.000
_cell.length_b   1.000
_cell.length_c   1.000
_cell.angle_alpha   90.00
_cell.angle_beta   90.00
_cell.angle_gamma   90.00
#
_symmetry.space_group_name_H-M   'P 1'
#
loop_
_entity.id
_entity.type
_entity.pdbx_description
1 polymer ?
#
loop_
_entity_poly.entity_id
_entity_poly.type
_entity_poly.pdbx_seq_one_letter_code
_entity_poly.pdbx_strand_id
1 'polypeptide(L)'
;MSNELTLRTSISFNKGDAKVNRTDGISVDVTGDAFSHEVQSIPTSNTALTEGAAVGTPGYVWIKNLDTTNYVTVGLTGSYAIKLLAGEFALFRAAGAVFALADTASCLVEYVIIEA
;
A
#
# COMPACT_ATOMS: atom_id res chain seq x y z
N MET A 1 2.56 21.45 14.43
CA MET A 1 3.33 20.40 13.78
C MET A 1 3.67 19.39 14.85
N SER A 2 2.82 18.39 14.98
CA SER A 2 2.94 17.27 15.89
C SER A 2 3.18 16.08 14.97
N ASN A 3 4.30 15.39 15.10
CA ASN A 3 4.68 14.35 14.14
C ASN A 3 3.83 13.09 14.33
N GLU A 4 2.55 13.12 13.99
CA GLU A 4 1.59 12.04 14.32
C GLU A 4 1.87 10.76 13.54
N LEU A 5 2.32 10.87 12.29
CA LEU A 5 2.68 9.72 11.47
C LEU A 5 4.20 9.62 11.32
N THR A 6 4.74 8.44 11.66
CA THR A 6 6.15 8.12 11.42
C THR A 6 6.25 6.95 10.46
N LEU A 7 6.95 7.16 9.35
CA LEU A 7 7.26 6.12 8.36
C LEU A 7 8.73 5.77 8.45
N ARG A 8 9.06 4.48 8.47
CA ARG A 8 10.43 3.97 8.45
C ARG A 8 10.52 2.78 7.51
N THR A 9 11.48 2.81 6.60
CA THR A 9 11.75 1.74 5.66
C THR A 9 13.22 1.38 5.70
N SER A 10 13.53 0.10 5.49
CA SER A 10 14.89 -0.37 5.34
C SER A 10 14.96 -1.37 4.20
N ILE A 11 15.93 -1.19 3.30
CA ILE A 11 16.21 -2.10 2.19
C ILE A 11 17.65 -2.59 2.37
N SER A 12 17.81 -3.90 2.41
CA SER A 12 19.11 -4.57 2.41
C SER A 12 19.15 -5.57 1.27
N PHE A 13 20.11 -5.39 0.37
CA PHE A 13 20.41 -6.30 -0.73
C PHE A 13 21.84 -6.79 -0.59
N ASN A 14 22.02 -8.11 -0.62
CA ASN A 14 23.32 -8.75 -0.52
C ASN A 14 23.36 -9.99 -1.40
N LYS A 15 24.01 -9.88 -2.57
CA LYS A 15 24.20 -11.00 -3.50
C LYS A 15 25.61 -10.96 -4.08
N GLY A 16 26.45 -11.91 -3.65
CA GLY A 16 27.87 -11.93 -4.01
C GLY A 16 28.58 -10.67 -3.52
N ASP A 17 29.22 -9.94 -4.44
CA ASP A 17 29.90 -8.68 -4.15
C ASP A 17 28.97 -7.46 -4.20
N ALA A 18 27.78 -7.59 -4.79
CA ALA A 18 26.81 -6.51 -4.89
C ALA A 18 26.04 -6.36 -3.57
N LYS A 19 26.27 -5.24 -2.89
CA LYS A 19 25.66 -4.91 -1.59
C LYS A 19 25.09 -3.51 -1.59
N VAL A 20 23.85 -3.37 -1.12
CA VAL A 20 23.19 -2.09 -0.87
C VAL A 20 22.46 -2.19 0.46
N ASN A 21 22.63 -1.19 1.31
CA ASN A 21 21.84 -1.04 2.53
C ASN A 21 21.35 0.41 2.60
N ARG A 22 20.04 0.60 2.77
CA ARG A 22 19.37 1.90 2.86
C ARG A 22 18.35 1.86 3.97
N THR A 23 18.31 2.92 4.76
CA THR A 23 17.30 3.12 5.79
C THR A 23 16.86 4.57 5.68
N ASP A 24 15.57 4.77 5.52
CA ASP A 24 14.97 6.09 5.37
C ASP A 24 13.75 6.18 6.27
N GLY A 25 13.52 7.37 6.82
CA GLY A 25 12.35 7.62 7.64
C GLY A 25 11.94 9.08 7.61
N ILE A 26 10.64 9.31 7.69
CA ILE A 26 10.04 10.63 7.73
C ILE A 26 8.98 10.68 8.82
N SER A 27 8.77 11.88 9.33
CA SER A 27 7.62 12.22 10.16
C SER A 27 6.73 13.19 9.41
N VAL A 28 5.43 13.01 9.52
CA VAL A 28 4.44 13.78 8.78
C VAL A 28 3.35 14.23 9.75
N ASP A 29 3.00 15.51 9.66
CA ASP A 29 1.79 16.06 10.24
C ASP A 29 0.59 15.59 9.40
N VAL A 30 -0.43 15.00 10.02
CA VAL A 30 -1.66 14.56 9.33
C VAL A 30 -2.75 15.62 9.47
N THR A 31 -3.51 15.88 8.40
CA THR A 31 -4.58 16.90 8.43
C THR A 31 -5.84 16.40 9.16
N GLY A 32 -6.04 15.08 9.25
CA GLY A 32 -7.17 14.44 9.93
C GLY A 32 -6.76 13.28 10.83
N ASP A 33 -7.73 12.66 11.50
CA ASP A 33 -7.52 11.55 12.44
C ASP A 33 -8.11 10.22 11.95
N ALA A 34 -8.66 10.19 10.73
CA ALA A 34 -9.24 9.00 10.16
C ALA A 34 -8.19 8.05 9.55
N PHE A 35 -8.41 6.76 9.73
CA PHE A 35 -7.70 5.71 9.02
C PHE A 35 -8.64 4.55 8.70
N SER A 36 -8.27 3.73 7.71
CA SER A 36 -8.92 2.46 7.41
C SER A 36 -7.87 1.36 7.47
N HIS A 37 -8.15 0.29 8.21
CA HIS A 37 -7.31 -0.92 8.24
C HIS A 37 -8.22 -2.12 7.99
N GLU A 38 -8.06 -2.73 6.81
CA GLU A 38 -8.97 -3.76 6.35
C GLU A 38 -8.22 -4.87 5.61
N VAL A 39 -8.83 -6.05 5.57
CA VAL A 39 -8.46 -7.14 4.66
C VAL A 39 -9.57 -7.29 3.63
N GLN A 40 -9.25 -7.06 2.35
CA GLN A 40 -10.21 -7.12 1.27
C GLN A 40 -9.84 -8.20 0.25
N SER A 41 -10.86 -8.91 -0.23
CA SER A 41 -10.73 -9.80 -1.38
C SER A 41 -10.76 -8.96 -2.67
N ILE A 42 -9.67 -9.01 -3.43
CA ILE A 42 -9.51 -8.31 -4.69
C ILE A 42 -9.74 -9.30 -5.84
N PRO A 43 -10.82 -9.19 -6.60
CA PRO A 43 -11.08 -10.05 -7.76
C PRO A 43 -10.21 -9.67 -8.97
N THR A 44 -10.38 -10.42 -10.07
CA THR A 44 -9.77 -10.15 -11.38
C THR A 44 -10.47 -9.01 -12.16
N SER A 45 -11.30 -8.23 -11.47
CA SER A 45 -11.88 -6.99 -11.96
C SER A 45 -11.38 -5.81 -11.14
N ASN A 46 -11.28 -4.64 -11.78
CA ASN A 46 -10.81 -3.43 -11.12
C ASN A 46 -11.68 -3.12 -9.90
N THR A 47 -11.05 -3.03 -8.73
CA THR A 47 -11.75 -2.92 -7.45
C THR A 47 -11.14 -1.79 -6.63
N ALA A 48 -11.98 -0.85 -6.19
CA ALA A 48 -11.56 0.17 -5.24
C ALA A 48 -11.26 -0.48 -3.89
N LEU A 49 -10.18 -0.06 -3.24
CA LEU A 49 -9.98 -0.38 -1.84
C LEU A 49 -11.06 0.31 -1.01
N THR A 50 -11.57 -0.39 -0.01
CA THR A 50 -12.59 0.17 0.87
C THR A 50 -11.93 1.17 1.78
N GLU A 51 -12.15 2.44 1.46
CA GLU A 51 -11.79 3.60 2.27
C GLU A 51 -13.04 3.87 3.12
N GLY A 52 -13.00 3.57 4.43
CA GLY A 52 -14.14 3.80 5.31
C GLY A 52 -14.62 5.25 5.19
N ALA A 53 -15.93 5.50 5.35
CA ALA A 53 -16.56 6.79 5.03
C ALA A 53 -15.96 8.03 5.74
N ALA A 54 -15.15 7.82 6.78
CA ALA A 54 -14.45 8.86 7.51
C ALA A 54 -13.13 9.30 6.85
N VAL A 55 -12.53 8.49 5.96
CA VAL A 55 -11.32 8.88 5.22
C VAL A 55 -11.73 9.78 4.06
N GLY A 56 -11.58 11.10 4.22
CA GLY A 56 -11.96 12.06 3.19
C GLY A 56 -11.00 12.06 2.00
N THR A 57 -9.69 12.15 2.28
CA THR A 57 -8.63 12.12 1.26
C THR A 57 -7.55 11.09 1.63
N PRO A 58 -7.35 10.05 0.81
CA PRO A 58 -6.27 9.08 1.04
C PRO A 58 -4.90 9.74 1.05
N GLY A 59 -4.16 9.54 2.13
CA GLY A 59 -2.80 10.03 2.32
C GLY A 59 -1.77 8.94 2.10
N TYR A 60 -1.28 8.33 3.19
CA TYR A 60 -0.32 7.23 3.09
C TYR A 60 -1.02 5.88 3.09
N VAL A 61 -0.51 5.00 2.24
CA VAL A 61 -1.03 3.66 2.05
C VAL A 61 0.08 2.67 2.28
N TRP A 62 -0.11 1.81 3.28
CA TRP A 62 0.60 0.55 3.39
C TRP A 62 -0.31 -0.55 2.87
N ILE A 63 0.22 -1.44 2.05
CA ILE A 63 -0.56 -2.53 1.44
C ILE A 63 0.30 -3.77 1.32
N LYS A 64 -0.30 -4.94 1.56
CA LYS A 64 0.37 -6.24 1.46
C LYS A 64 -0.53 -7.26 0.76
N ASN A 65 0.05 -7.95 -0.21
CA ASN A 65 -0.59 -9.12 -0.81
C ASN A 65 -0.44 -10.32 0.15
N LEU A 66 -1.55 -10.82 0.67
CA LEU A 66 -1.59 -11.99 1.55
C LEU A 66 -1.70 -13.31 0.78
N ASP A 67 -1.86 -13.26 -0.54
CA ASP A 67 -1.87 -14.46 -1.37
C ASP A 67 -0.48 -15.12 -1.41
N THR A 68 -0.46 -16.42 -1.70
CA THR A 68 0.74 -17.25 -1.77
C THR A 68 1.18 -17.59 -3.18
N THR A 69 0.37 -17.26 -4.20
CA THR A 69 0.56 -17.69 -5.58
C THR A 69 0.36 -16.57 -6.61
N ASN A 70 -0.67 -15.76 -6.43
CA ASN A 70 -1.11 -14.76 -7.39
C ASN A 70 -0.54 -13.39 -7.04
N TYR A 71 -0.41 -12.53 -8.05
CA TYR A 71 0.01 -11.15 -7.85
C TYR A 71 -1.18 -10.20 -7.95
N VAL A 72 -1.02 -9.05 -7.30
CA VAL A 72 -1.97 -7.94 -7.33
C VAL A 72 -1.27 -6.73 -7.91
N THR A 73 -1.95 -6.01 -8.80
CA THR A 73 -1.50 -4.68 -9.24
C THR A 73 -2.31 -3.60 -8.56
N VAL A 74 -1.63 -2.58 -8.05
CA VAL A 74 -2.19 -1.47 -7.28
C VAL A 74 -1.87 -0.16 -8.00
N GLY A 75 -2.81 0.77 -7.97
CA GLY A 75 -2.61 2.12 -8.48
C GLY A 75 -3.85 2.98 -8.35
N LEU A 76 -3.96 3.97 -9.22
CA LEU A 76 -5.15 4.80 -9.36
C LEU A 76 -6.02 4.25 -10.49
N THR A 77 -7.28 4.66 -10.59
CA THR A 77 -8.21 4.17 -11.62
C THR A 77 -7.58 4.24 -13.02
N GLY A 78 -7.43 3.08 -13.68
CA GLY A 78 -6.88 3.01 -15.04
C GLY A 78 -5.36 3.16 -15.16
N SER A 79 -4.62 3.30 -14.05
CA SER A 79 -3.16 3.38 -14.02
C SER A 79 -2.57 2.58 -12.84
N TYR A 80 -2.21 1.32 -13.10
CA TYR A 80 -1.56 0.46 -12.11
C TYR A 80 -0.05 0.56 -12.21
N ALA A 81 0.58 1.14 -11.19
CA ALA A 81 2.02 1.39 -11.16
C ALA A 81 2.80 0.43 -10.24
N ILE A 82 2.10 -0.25 -9.34
CA ILE A 82 2.69 -1.09 -8.30
C ILE A 82 2.27 -2.53 -8.54
N LYS A 83 3.23 -3.46 -8.64
CA LYS A 83 2.96 -4.90 -8.70
C LYS A 83 3.45 -5.53 -7.40
N LEU A 84 2.55 -6.21 -6.71
CA LEU A 84 2.83 -6.95 -5.48
C LEU A 84 2.71 -8.44 -5.79
N LEU A 85 3.84 -9.14 -5.82
CA LEU A 85 3.83 -10.60 -5.84
C LEU A 85 3.27 -11.15 -4.54
N ALA A 86 3.07 -12.47 -4.50
CA ALA A 86 2.66 -13.19 -3.31
C ALA A 86 3.54 -12.83 -2.10
N GLY A 87 2.92 -12.39 -1.01
CA GLY A 87 3.60 -11.99 0.23
C GLY A 87 4.31 -10.64 0.22
N GLU A 88 4.39 -9.94 -0.92
CA GLU A 88 5.03 -8.63 -1.01
C GLU A 88 4.16 -7.50 -0.46
N PHE A 89 4.81 -6.40 -0.09
CA PHE A 89 4.15 -5.20 0.41
C PHE A 89 4.71 -3.95 -0.25
N ALA A 90 3.94 -2.86 -0.20
CA ALA A 90 4.38 -1.52 -0.58
C ALA A 90 3.93 -0.49 0.44
N LEU A 91 4.68 0.61 0.49
CA LEU A 91 4.34 1.83 1.22
C LEU A 91 4.49 2.99 0.25
N PHE A 92 3.43 3.77 0.06
CA PHE A 92 3.43 4.91 -0.86
C PHE A 92 2.42 5.97 -0.41
N ARG A 93 2.52 7.16 -1.00
CA ARG A 93 1.50 8.21 -0.85
C ARG A 93 0.51 8.11 -2.01
N ALA A 94 -0.77 8.04 -1.69
CA ALA A 94 -1.84 8.10 -2.67
C ALA A 94 -2.10 9.56 -3.08
N ALA A 95 -2.51 9.76 -4.33
CA ALA A 95 -2.94 11.06 -4.87
C ALA A 95 -4.47 11.11 -5.09
N GLY A 96 -5.19 10.08 -4.65
CA GLY A 96 -6.62 9.85 -4.85
C GLY A 96 -6.98 8.43 -4.45
N ALA A 97 -8.21 8.01 -4.76
CA ALA A 97 -8.73 6.69 -4.42
C ALA A 97 -7.86 5.56 -5.01
N VAL A 98 -7.56 4.56 -4.19
CA VAL A 98 -6.67 3.46 -4.57
C VAL A 98 -7.47 2.28 -5.10
N PHE A 99 -6.98 1.71 -6.20
CA PHE A 99 -7.58 0.57 -6.87
C PHE A 99 -6.58 -0.58 -6.92
N ALA A 100 -7.12 -1.79 -6.82
CA ALA A 100 -6.38 -3.03 -6.95
C ALA A 100 -7.06 -3.97 -7.94
N LEU A 101 -6.24 -4.79 -8.59
CA LEU A 101 -6.65 -5.78 -9.57
C LEU A 101 -5.80 -7.03 -9.37
N ALA A 102 -6.44 -8.17 -9.13
CA ALA A 102 -5.76 -9.45 -9.12
C ALA A 102 -5.63 -10.00 -10.56
N ASP A 103 -4.62 -10.82 -10.80
CA ASP A 103 -4.34 -11.33 -12.15
C ASP A 103 -5.13 -12.60 -12.50
N THR A 104 -4.80 -13.72 -11.86
CA THR A 104 -5.35 -15.04 -12.23
C THR A 104 -6.56 -15.45 -11.39
N ALA A 105 -6.57 -15.13 -10.09
CA ALA A 105 -7.65 -15.43 -9.16
C ALA A 105 -7.73 -14.36 -8.07
N SER A 106 -8.85 -14.32 -7.33
CA SER A 106 -9.02 -13.34 -6.26
C SER A 106 -7.92 -13.48 -5.20
N CYS A 107 -7.31 -12.36 -4.83
CA CYS A 107 -6.26 -12.29 -3.82
C CYS A 107 -6.77 -11.58 -2.57
N LEU A 108 -6.36 -12.04 -1.38
CA LEU A 108 -6.57 -11.27 -0.16
C LEU A 108 -5.46 -10.22 -0.02
N VAL A 109 -5.86 -8.99 0.28
CA VAL A 109 -4.94 -7.87 0.46
C VAL A 109 -5.25 -7.20 1.79
N GLU A 110 -4.24 -7.04 2.63
CA GLU A 110 -4.30 -6.21 3.84
C GLU A 110 -3.79 -4.82 3.50
N TYR A 111 -4.47 -3.79 3.98
CA TYR A 111 -3.99 -2.42 3.80
C TYR A 111 -4.34 -1.52 4.97
N VAL A 112 -3.53 -0.49 5.14
CA VAL A 112 -3.78 0.64 6.02
C VAL A 112 -3.75 1.90 5.17
N ILE A 113 -4.84 2.66 5.18
CA ILE A 113 -4.95 3.96 4.52
C ILE A 113 -5.12 5.01 5.62
N ILE A 114 -4.22 5.97 5.65
CA ILE A 114 -4.21 7.07 6.62
C ILE A 114 -4.59 8.34 5.86
N GLU A 115 -5.51 9.12 6.42
CA GLU A 115 -5.91 10.41 5.84
C GLU A 115 -4.72 11.38 5.71
N ALA A 116 -4.73 12.18 4.64
CA ALA A 116 -3.72 13.22 4.38
C ALA A 116 -4.21 14.62 4.76
#